data_AF-A0A8J7U8M3-F1
#
_entry.id   AF-A0A8J7U8M3-F1
#
_cell.length_a   1.000
_cell.length_b   1.000
_cell.length_c   1.000
_cell.angle_alpha   90.00
_cell.angle_beta   90.00
_cell.angle_gamma   90.00
#
_symmetry.space_group_name_H-M   'P 1'
#
loop_
_entity.id
_entity.type
_entity.pdbx_description
1 polymer ?
#
loop_
_entity_poly.entity_id
_entity_poly.type
_entity_poly.pdbx_seq_one_letter_code
_entity_poly.pdbx_strand_id
1 'polypeptide(L)'
;MTRKRRLLALLFAASIALALPRGTLGEDYASYYDYDPSAPLNSDVRIARDEPKYTLLKVYFDSVNGERVPALLSMPKGGGGPFPCILFLHGYGGEKEDIIPLAEFVAEAGYAVIAIDAQYHGERRKPGVELYSTNMTRSRDGFIQTVVDARRALDYLGT
;
A
#
# COMPACT_ATOMS: atom_id res chain seq x y z
N MET A 1 -36.52 1.98 -71.23
CA MET A 1 -35.89 3.17 -70.61
C MET A 1 -36.26 3.23 -69.13
N THR A 2 -35.26 3.48 -68.27
CA THR A 2 -35.35 4.07 -66.90
C THR A 2 -36.04 3.33 -65.74
N ARG A 3 -35.25 2.48 -65.07
CA ARG A 3 -34.77 2.53 -63.66
C ARG A 3 -35.63 3.22 -62.56
N LYS A 4 -35.65 2.57 -61.37
CA LYS A 4 -36.01 3.01 -59.99
C LYS A 4 -37.42 2.56 -59.59
N ARG A 5 -37.62 1.78 -58.52
CA ARG A 5 -37.31 2.08 -57.11
C ARG A 5 -37.08 0.78 -56.34
N ARG A 6 -35.89 0.62 -55.74
CA ARG A 6 -35.58 -0.43 -54.76
C ARG A 6 -35.94 0.08 -53.37
N LEU A 7 -36.61 -0.78 -52.60
CA LEU A 7 -36.57 -0.94 -51.15
C LEU A 7 -36.22 0.30 -50.32
N LEU A 8 -37.24 0.92 -49.74
CA LEU A 8 -37.10 1.86 -48.63
C LEU A 8 -37.91 1.30 -47.45
N ALA A 9 -37.34 0.36 -46.70
CA ALA A 9 -37.79 0.03 -45.35
C ALA A 9 -36.76 -0.89 -44.69
N LEU A 10 -36.46 -0.63 -43.43
CA LEU A 10 -35.75 -1.52 -42.49
C LEU A 10 -34.22 -1.59 -42.62
N LEU A 11 -33.56 -0.43 -42.52
CA LEU A 11 -32.24 -0.35 -41.90
C LEU A 11 -32.17 0.89 -41.01
N PHE A 12 -33.06 0.97 -40.02
CA PHE A 12 -32.74 1.70 -38.78
C PHE A 12 -31.96 0.72 -37.90
N ALA A 13 -30.81 0.27 -38.42
CA ALA A 13 -29.87 -0.48 -37.63
C ALA A 13 -29.50 0.41 -36.44
N ALA A 14 -29.63 -0.17 -35.25
CA ALA A 14 -29.22 0.34 -33.95
C ALA A 14 -27.75 0.84 -33.97
N SER A 15 -27.51 1.98 -34.58
CA SER A 15 -26.17 2.54 -34.82
C SER A 15 -25.78 3.57 -33.76
N ILE A 16 -26.58 3.70 -32.70
CA ILE A 16 -26.17 4.36 -31.47
C ILE A 16 -26.04 3.28 -30.39
N ALA A 17 -25.31 2.22 -30.71
CA ALA A 17 -24.42 1.65 -29.71
C ALA A 17 -23.29 2.67 -29.58
N LEU A 18 -23.53 3.65 -28.71
CA LEU A 18 -22.58 4.63 -28.23
C LEU A 18 -21.23 3.93 -28.06
N ALA A 19 -20.30 4.17 -28.99
CA ALA A 19 -18.91 3.77 -28.87
C ALA A 19 -18.28 4.66 -27.80
N LEU A 20 -18.73 4.52 -26.55
CA LEU A 20 -17.82 4.72 -25.44
C LEU A 20 -16.71 3.70 -25.67
N PRO A 21 -15.43 4.09 -25.59
CA PRO A 21 -14.38 3.09 -25.54
C PRO A 21 -14.74 2.19 -24.37
N ARG A 22 -15.14 0.94 -24.66
CA ARG A 22 -15.00 -0.12 -23.67
C ARG A 22 -13.50 -0.10 -23.39
N GLY A 23 -13.10 0.43 -22.23
CA GLY A 23 -11.74 0.23 -21.76
C GLY A 23 -11.43 -1.23 -22.01
N THR A 24 -10.40 -1.49 -22.81
CA THR A 24 -9.98 -2.86 -23.08
C THR A 24 -9.76 -3.51 -21.72
N LEU A 25 -10.49 -4.57 -21.42
CA LEU A 25 -10.16 -5.51 -20.34
C LEU A 25 -8.81 -6.15 -20.69
N GLY A 26 -7.71 -5.39 -20.57
CA GLY A 26 -6.43 -5.74 -21.18
C GLY A 26 -5.21 -4.95 -20.72
N GLU A 27 -5.33 -3.97 -19.82
CA GLU A 27 -4.17 -3.46 -19.09
C GLU A 27 -4.05 -4.19 -17.76
N ASP A 28 -2.94 -4.91 -17.58
CA ASP A 28 -2.61 -5.53 -16.29
C ASP A 28 -2.07 -4.45 -15.35
N TYR A 29 -2.95 -3.88 -14.54
CA TYR A 29 -2.54 -2.92 -13.51
C TYR A 29 -1.96 -3.61 -12.27
N ALA A 30 -2.13 -4.93 -12.10
CA ALA A 30 -1.56 -5.64 -10.97
C ALA A 30 -0.03 -5.68 -11.06
N SER A 31 0.50 -5.74 -12.29
CA SER A 31 1.95 -5.78 -12.54
C SER A 31 2.71 -4.55 -12.01
N TYR A 32 2.04 -3.41 -11.78
CA TYR A 32 2.67 -2.26 -11.12
C TYR A 32 3.14 -2.58 -9.70
N TYR A 33 2.55 -3.59 -9.07
CA TYR A 33 2.84 -4.00 -7.69
C TYR A 33 3.65 -5.30 -7.63
N ASP A 34 4.17 -5.78 -8.76
CA ASP A 34 5.04 -6.96 -8.78
C ASP A 34 6.40 -6.64 -8.15
N TYR A 35 6.89 -7.59 -7.35
CA TYR A 35 8.22 -7.55 -6.75
C TYR A 35 8.66 -8.97 -6.37
N ASP A 36 9.94 -9.15 -6.06
CA ASP A 36 10.46 -10.41 -5.51
C ASP A 36 10.31 -10.43 -3.99
N PRO A 37 9.39 -11.24 -3.41
CA PRO A 37 9.22 -11.32 -1.96
C PRO A 37 10.40 -11.99 -1.25
N SER A 38 11.22 -12.76 -1.98
CA SER A 38 12.41 -13.42 -1.43
C SER A 38 13.63 -12.51 -1.34
N ALA A 39 13.55 -11.29 -1.89
CA ALA A 39 14.62 -10.31 -1.77
C ALA A 39 14.97 -10.06 -0.30
N PRO A 40 16.27 -9.94 0.06
CA PRO A 40 16.69 -9.82 1.44
C PRO A 40 16.13 -8.53 2.07
N LEU A 41 15.57 -8.65 3.29
CA LEU A 41 15.03 -7.52 4.04
C LEU A 41 16.10 -6.68 4.74
N ASN A 42 17.32 -7.22 4.96
CA ASN A 42 18.44 -6.54 5.65
C ASN A 42 17.99 -5.70 6.87
N SER A 43 17.14 -6.32 7.70
CA SER A 43 16.41 -5.62 8.74
C SER A 43 17.32 -5.16 9.88
N ASP A 44 17.11 -3.93 10.37
CA ASP A 44 17.69 -3.39 11.60
C ASP A 44 16.57 -3.21 12.62
N VAL A 45 16.74 -3.80 13.82
CA VAL A 45 15.70 -3.83 14.86
C VAL A 45 16.29 -3.33 16.17
N ARG A 46 15.58 -2.41 16.83
CA ARG A 46 15.99 -1.84 18.12
C ARG A 46 14.77 -1.61 18.99
N ILE A 47 14.92 -1.76 20.30
CA ILE A 47 13.86 -1.39 21.25
C ILE A 47 13.74 0.14 21.27
N ALA A 48 12.54 0.65 20.94
CA ALA A 48 12.21 2.07 21.03
C ALA A 48 11.59 2.41 22.38
N ARG A 49 10.70 1.55 22.88
CA ARG A 49 10.08 1.65 24.22
C ARG A 49 9.88 0.27 24.80
N ASP A 50 9.99 0.16 26.11
CA ASP A 50 9.70 -1.07 26.84
C ASP A 50 8.64 -0.79 27.91
N GLU A 51 7.38 -1.03 27.57
CA GLU A 51 6.23 -0.71 28.42
C GLU A 51 5.78 -1.96 29.20
N PRO A 52 4.96 -1.83 30.26
CA PRO A 52 4.52 -3.00 31.03
C PRO A 52 3.73 -4.04 30.21
N LYS A 53 2.97 -3.60 29.19
CA LYS A 53 2.06 -4.46 28.40
C LYS A 53 2.62 -4.88 27.05
N TYR A 54 3.52 -4.09 26.49
CA TYR A 54 4.08 -4.30 25.16
C TYR A 54 5.52 -3.80 25.07
N THR A 55 6.27 -4.31 24.10
CA THR A 55 7.55 -3.74 23.69
C THR A 55 7.36 -3.10 22.33
N LEU A 56 7.74 -1.84 22.19
CA LEU A 56 7.74 -1.13 20.91
C LEU A 56 9.12 -1.23 20.29
N LEU A 57 9.21 -1.89 19.14
CA LEU A 57 10.41 -2.04 18.35
C LEU A 57 10.41 -1.01 17.23
N LYS A 58 11.54 -0.35 17.02
CA LYS A 58 11.83 0.37 15.79
C LYS A 58 12.49 -0.59 14.81
N VAL A 59 11.90 -0.71 13.64
CA VAL A 59 12.32 -1.63 12.59
C VAL A 59 12.63 -0.82 11.34
N TYR A 60 13.73 -1.15 10.67
CA TYR A 60 13.99 -0.73 9.31
C TYR A 60 14.21 -1.96 8.44
N PHE A 61 13.61 -2.02 7.26
CA PHE A 61 13.85 -3.11 6.30
C PHE A 61 13.93 -2.56 4.88
N ASP A 62 14.65 -3.27 4.03
CA ASP A 62 14.83 -2.95 2.63
C ASP A 62 13.60 -3.39 1.82
N SER A 63 13.18 -2.49 0.93
CA SER A 63 12.12 -2.70 -0.05
C SER A 63 12.69 -2.63 -1.46
N VAL A 64 11.82 -2.60 -2.46
CA VAL A 64 12.18 -2.39 -3.86
C VAL A 64 12.70 -0.97 -4.10
N ASN A 65 13.28 -0.74 -5.28
CA ASN A 65 13.74 0.58 -5.74
C ASN A 65 14.82 1.23 -4.84
N GLY A 66 15.53 0.43 -4.04
CA GLY A 66 16.54 0.92 -3.11
C GLY A 66 15.97 1.70 -1.92
N GLU A 67 14.66 1.57 -1.66
CA GLU A 67 14.00 2.20 -0.53
C GLU A 67 14.22 1.39 0.75
N ARG A 68 14.39 2.11 1.87
CA ARG A 68 14.45 1.52 3.21
C ARG A 68 13.26 2.04 4.01
N VAL A 69 12.41 1.11 4.47
CA VAL A 69 11.11 1.41 5.09
C VAL A 69 11.28 1.53 6.60
N PRO A 70 11.01 2.71 7.20
CA PRO A 70 10.91 2.89 8.64
C PRO A 70 9.58 2.32 9.15
N ALA A 71 9.63 1.56 10.23
CA ALA A 71 8.48 0.93 10.84
C ALA A 71 8.56 0.93 12.37
N LEU A 72 7.39 0.84 13.01
CA LEU A 72 7.23 0.52 14.43
C LEU A 72 6.47 -0.79 14.55
N LEU A 73 7.01 -1.73 15.32
CA LEU A 73 6.36 -2.99 15.65
C LEU A 73 6.08 -3.05 17.15
N SER A 74 4.81 -3.01 17.53
CA SER A 74 4.37 -3.25 18.91
C SER A 74 4.13 -4.75 19.10
N MET A 75 4.83 -5.32 20.09
CA MET A 75 4.75 -6.73 20.46
C MET A 75 4.14 -6.89 21.86
N PRO A 76 3.07 -7.69 22.04
CA PRO A 76 2.56 -8.00 23.37
C PRO A 76 3.61 -8.70 24.24
N LYS A 77 3.67 -8.37 25.54
CA LYS A 77 4.51 -9.08 26.51
C LYS A 77 3.85 -10.32 27.12
N GLY A 78 2.53 -10.42 27.01
CA GLY A 78 1.75 -11.57 27.47
C GLY A 78 1.29 -12.47 26.33
N GLY A 79 0.98 -13.73 26.61
CA GLY A 79 0.59 -14.73 25.61
C GLY A 79 1.83 -15.38 24.95
N GLY A 80 1.83 -16.71 24.83
CA GLY A 80 3.02 -17.47 24.41
C GLY A 80 3.43 -17.34 22.93
N GLY A 81 2.83 -16.41 22.17
CA GLY A 81 3.01 -16.30 20.72
C GLY A 81 2.66 -17.58 19.93
N PRO A 82 2.76 -17.56 18.59
CA PRO A 82 2.82 -16.35 17.74
C PRO A 82 1.55 -15.50 17.89
N PHE A 83 1.68 -14.19 17.67
CA PHE A 83 0.54 -13.27 17.78
C PHE A 83 -0.11 -13.04 16.41
N PRO A 84 -1.45 -12.94 16.33
CA PRO A 84 -2.06 -12.32 15.16
C PRO A 84 -1.54 -10.88 15.02
N CYS A 85 -1.20 -10.48 13.79
CA CYS A 85 -0.60 -9.17 13.53
C CYS A 85 -1.52 -8.28 12.68
N ILE A 86 -1.55 -7.00 13.02
CA ILE A 86 -2.24 -5.95 12.25
C ILE A 86 -1.18 -5.15 11.50
N LEU A 87 -1.39 -4.96 10.19
CA LEU A 87 -0.67 -3.94 9.43
C LEU A 87 -1.45 -2.62 9.53
N PHE A 88 -0.85 -1.62 10.15
CA PHE A 88 -1.40 -0.28 10.31
C PHE A 88 -0.81 0.68 9.29
N LEU A 89 -1.68 1.39 8.57
CA LEU A 89 -1.31 2.48 7.66
C LEU A 89 -1.91 3.77 8.20
N HIS A 90 -1.07 4.78 8.39
CA HIS A 90 -1.49 6.07 8.91
C HIS A 90 -2.31 6.87 7.87
N GLY A 91 -3.07 7.86 8.34
CA GLY A 91 -3.79 8.79 7.48
C GLY A 91 -2.85 9.76 6.75
N TYR A 92 -3.35 10.46 5.73
CA TYR A 92 -2.54 11.44 5.00
C TYR A 92 -2.01 12.55 5.93
N GLY A 93 -0.73 12.88 5.79
CA GLY A 93 -0.03 13.84 6.66
C GLY A 93 0.46 13.27 7.99
N GLY A 94 0.07 12.04 8.34
CA GLY A 94 0.53 11.31 9.53
C GLY A 94 1.87 10.61 9.36
N GLU A 95 2.13 9.66 10.27
CA GLU A 95 3.37 8.88 10.35
C GLU A 95 3.13 7.58 11.14
N LYS A 96 4.08 6.63 11.08
CA LYS A 96 3.99 5.35 11.80
C LYS A 96 3.79 5.51 13.31
N GLU A 97 4.23 6.61 13.93
CA GLU A 97 4.03 6.90 15.35
C GLU A 97 2.55 7.07 15.74
N ASP A 98 1.64 7.26 14.77
CA ASP A 98 0.19 7.33 15.02
C ASP A 98 -0.39 6.05 15.64
N ILE A 99 0.34 4.93 15.60
CA ILE A 99 -0.06 3.69 16.29
C ILE A 99 0.14 3.75 17.81
N ILE A 100 1.04 4.60 18.31
CA ILE A 100 1.48 4.57 19.72
C ILE A 100 0.31 4.71 20.71
N PRO A 101 -0.65 5.64 20.50
CA PRO A 101 -1.81 5.76 21.40
C PRO A 101 -2.71 4.51 21.45
N LEU A 102 -2.65 3.63 20.44
CA LEU A 102 -3.44 2.39 20.36
C LEU A 102 -2.63 1.13 20.71
N ALA A 103 -1.31 1.24 20.84
CA ALA A 103 -0.40 0.10 20.99
C ALA A 103 -0.73 -0.77 22.22
N GLU A 104 -1.04 -0.16 23.36
CA GLU A 104 -1.42 -0.88 24.58
C GLU A 104 -2.75 -1.62 24.40
N PHE A 105 -3.78 -0.94 23.89
CA PHE A 105 -5.11 -1.53 23.66
C PHE A 105 -5.03 -2.73 22.71
N VAL A 106 -4.26 -2.62 21.63
CA VAL A 106 -4.04 -3.70 20.65
C VAL A 106 -3.27 -4.85 21.29
N ALA A 107 -2.24 -4.56 22.09
CA ALA A 107 -1.44 -5.58 22.75
C ALA A 107 -2.22 -6.34 23.83
N GLU A 108 -3.06 -5.66 24.62
CA GLU A 108 -3.94 -6.30 25.61
C GLU A 108 -5.00 -7.19 24.96
N ALA A 109 -5.43 -6.86 23.74
CA ALA A 109 -6.28 -7.72 22.92
C ALA A 109 -5.53 -8.93 22.30
N GLY A 110 -4.21 -9.04 22.54
CA GLY A 110 -3.38 -10.16 22.08
C GLY A 110 -2.85 -10.02 20.66
N TYR A 111 -2.88 -8.82 20.08
CA TYR A 111 -2.41 -8.56 18.72
C TYR A 111 -1.04 -7.85 18.74
N ALA A 112 -0.15 -8.26 17.85
CA ALA A 112 0.96 -7.42 17.44
C ALA A 112 0.48 -6.41 16.39
N VAL A 113 1.17 -5.28 16.26
CA VAL A 113 0.89 -4.32 15.18
C VAL A 113 2.17 -3.74 14.61
N ILE A 114 2.31 -3.81 13.28
CA ILE A 114 3.35 -3.11 12.54
C ILE A 114 2.75 -1.89 11.84
N ALA A 115 3.37 -0.73 12.04
CA ALA A 115 3.06 0.51 11.36
C ALA A 115 4.26 0.93 10.52
N ILE A 116 4.03 1.38 9.27
CA ILE A 116 5.10 1.84 8.36
C ILE A 116 4.91 3.31 8.00
N ASP A 117 6.00 4.00 7.69
CA ASP A 117 5.94 5.31 7.04
C ASP A 117 5.66 5.13 5.53
N ALA A 118 4.52 5.65 5.08
CA ALA A 118 4.21 5.74 3.65
C ALA A 118 5.24 6.62 2.92
N GLN A 119 5.33 6.49 1.59
CA GLN A 119 6.24 7.31 0.81
C GLN A 119 5.99 8.81 1.08
N TYR A 120 7.07 9.54 1.34
CA TYR A 120 7.10 10.97 1.67
C TYR A 120 6.46 11.38 3.02
N HIS A 121 6.15 10.42 3.91
CA HIS A 121 5.63 10.68 5.26
C HIS A 121 6.63 10.28 6.34
N GLY A 122 6.36 10.68 7.60
CA GLY A 122 7.24 10.42 8.76
C GLY A 122 8.72 10.66 8.48
N GLU A 123 9.55 9.63 8.69
CA GLU A 123 11.00 9.68 8.46
C GLU A 123 11.40 9.76 6.97
N ARG A 124 10.45 9.57 6.05
CA ARG A 124 10.67 9.60 4.59
C ARG A 124 10.29 10.96 3.98
N ARG A 125 9.87 11.94 4.79
CA ARG A 125 9.56 13.30 4.33
C ARG A 125 10.75 13.92 3.59
N LYS A 126 10.46 14.62 2.49
CA LYS A 126 11.45 15.39 1.73
C LYS A 126 10.92 16.81 1.54
N PRO A 127 11.71 17.88 1.77
CA PRO A 127 11.24 19.25 1.60
C PRO A 127 10.62 19.50 0.22
N GLY A 128 9.39 20.01 0.19
CA GLY A 128 8.67 20.31 -1.06
C GLY A 128 8.18 19.09 -1.84
N VAL A 129 8.18 17.90 -1.24
CA VAL A 129 7.71 16.66 -1.86
C VAL A 129 6.57 16.08 -1.06
N GLU A 130 5.41 15.99 -1.71
CA GLU A 130 4.19 15.47 -1.13
C GLU A 130 3.70 14.27 -1.96
N LEU A 131 3.04 13.31 -1.30
CA LEU A 131 2.45 12.16 -1.99
C LEU A 131 1.26 12.60 -2.85
N TYR A 132 0.43 13.53 -2.38
CA TYR A 132 -0.52 14.25 -3.24
C TYR A 132 0.15 15.52 -3.76
N SER A 133 0.49 15.54 -5.06
CA SER A 133 1.12 16.70 -5.70
C SER A 133 0.53 16.91 -7.09
N THR A 134 0.83 18.04 -7.73
CA THR A 134 0.48 18.25 -9.15
C THR A 134 1.30 17.36 -10.11
N ASN A 135 2.36 16.72 -9.63
CA ASN A 135 3.12 15.72 -10.38
C ASN A 135 2.46 14.35 -10.22
N MET A 136 1.54 14.04 -11.14
CA MET A 136 0.76 12.79 -11.13
C MET A 136 1.63 11.53 -11.20
N THR A 137 2.74 11.56 -11.94
CA THR A 137 3.67 10.43 -12.03
C THR A 137 4.30 10.13 -10.67
N ARG A 138 4.80 11.18 -9.98
CA ARG A 138 5.35 11.03 -8.63
C ARG A 138 4.31 10.50 -7.65
N SER A 139 3.09 11.04 -7.71
CA SER A 139 2.00 10.58 -6.85
C SER A 139 1.71 9.11 -7.09
N ARG A 140 1.53 8.70 -8.35
CA ARG A 140 1.35 7.28 -8.74
C ARG A 140 2.49 6.40 -8.22
N ASP A 141 3.73 6.79 -8.48
CA ASP A 141 4.91 6.00 -8.09
C ASP A 141 5.03 5.89 -6.57
N GLY A 142 4.71 6.96 -5.83
CA GLY A 142 4.66 6.94 -4.37
C GLY A 142 3.55 6.05 -3.81
N PHE A 143 2.39 5.97 -4.46
CA PHE A 143 1.32 5.02 -4.09
C PHE A 143 1.74 3.58 -4.37
N ILE A 144 2.30 3.31 -5.54
CA ILE A 144 2.82 1.98 -5.89
C ILE A 144 3.87 1.55 -4.87
N GLN A 145 4.85 2.42 -4.58
CA GLN A 145 5.89 2.15 -3.60
C GLN A 145 5.31 1.86 -2.22
N THR A 146 4.35 2.67 -1.76
CA THR A 146 3.70 2.45 -0.44
C THR A 146 2.98 1.11 -0.38
N VAL A 147 2.32 0.67 -1.46
CA VAL A 147 1.66 -0.65 -1.52
C VAL A 147 2.70 -1.77 -1.49
N VAL A 148 3.80 -1.65 -2.22
CA VAL A 148 4.87 -2.66 -2.17
C VAL A 148 5.52 -2.69 -0.77
N ASP A 149 5.76 -1.54 -0.16
CA ASP A 149 6.32 -1.43 1.20
C ASP A 149 5.42 -2.08 2.24
N ALA A 150 4.10 -1.91 2.11
CA ALA A 150 3.10 -2.59 2.93
C ALA A 150 3.19 -4.11 2.78
N ARG A 151 3.38 -4.62 1.55
CA ARG A 151 3.56 -6.07 1.31
C ARG A 151 4.92 -6.58 1.82
N ARG A 152 5.98 -5.78 1.70
CA ARG A 152 7.30 -6.07 2.31
C ARG A 152 7.24 -6.12 3.83
N ALA A 153 6.39 -5.30 4.46
CA ALA A 153 6.13 -5.41 5.90
C ALA A 153 5.50 -6.75 6.27
N LEU A 154 4.60 -7.28 5.42
CA LEU A 154 4.05 -8.63 5.62
C LEU A 154 5.10 -9.72 5.42
N ASP A 155 6.00 -9.57 4.44
CA ASP A 155 7.13 -10.48 4.28
C ASP A 155 8.02 -10.49 5.53
N TYR A 156 8.30 -9.31 6.12
CA TYR A 156 9.03 -9.18 7.38
C TYR A 156 8.33 -9.86 8.55
N LEU A 157 7.00 -9.74 8.65
CA LEU A 157 6.23 -10.45 9.69
C LEU A 157 6.21 -11.97 9.50
N GLY A 158 6.50 -12.45 8.29
CA GLY A 158 6.55 -13.88 7.96
C GLY A 158 7.90 -14.55 8.22
N THR A 159 8.93 -13.80 8.66
CA THR A 159 10.26 -14.35 8.99
C THR A 159 10.29 -14.99 10.38
#